data_AF-A0A139KGU9-F1
#
_entry.id   AF-A0A139KGU9-F1
#
_cell.length_a   1.000
_cell.length_b   1.000
_cell.length_c   1.000
_cell.angle_alpha   90.00
_cell.angle_beta   90.00
_cell.angle_gamma   90.00
#
_symmetry.space_group_name_H-M   'P 1'
#
loop_
_entity.id
_entity.type
_entity.pdbx_description
1 polymer ?
#
loop_
_entity_poly.entity_id
_entity_poly.type
_entity_poly.pdbx_seq_one_letter_code
_entity_poly.pdbx_strand_id
1 'polypeptide(L)'
;MSEISIKLAAGTNVGLVRKNNEDNFVVNRDLCQSEWIIPQSIEPISLGRYGSILVVADGMGGTNAGEVASAIAIETVQNAFTPENLGDIITQEGIVTSEEAVEEFLGRTVKTADLNIVNASKEDSSTQGMGTTIVIAWILNDKAYICWCGDSRCYVFNGNSGFCRLSKDHSYVQDLVDQGKLDPENAFDHPYSNIITRCLGDPTNRSNPDFRSYNLKDGDTLLLCSDGLCGLCHDEEIMQIIEENQDDLMTCKDRLIEAALEAGGYDNITIVLCHIMLQDTEPKVKLNNTVFSKPNHHKIRKILLLLLVLALAAGFYLYRNPQQYAKWKTILYQADTVLVTETDTTNTTLTD
;
A
#
# COMPACT_ATOMS: atom_id res chain seq x y z
N MET A 1 15.80 -11.57 -14.52
CA MET A 1 14.71 -11.27 -13.58
C MET A 1 15.22 -10.13 -12.72
N SER A 2 14.44 -9.06 -12.56
CA SER A 2 14.80 -7.97 -11.65
C SER A 2 15.08 -8.56 -10.27
N GLU A 3 16.18 -8.18 -9.64
CA GLU A 3 16.41 -8.57 -8.25
C GLU A 3 15.46 -7.73 -7.39
N ILE A 4 14.57 -8.40 -6.65
CA ILE A 4 13.57 -7.75 -5.83
C ILE A 4 14.07 -7.78 -4.40
N SER A 5 14.12 -6.61 -3.79
CA SER A 5 14.37 -6.48 -2.37
C SER A 5 13.15 -5.88 -1.69
N ILE A 6 12.87 -6.30 -0.46
CA ILE A 6 11.74 -5.80 0.33
C ILE A 6 12.22 -5.21 1.65
N LYS A 7 11.52 -4.20 2.15
CA LYS A 7 11.57 -3.76 3.55
C LYS A 7 10.25 -4.08 4.21
N LEU A 8 10.29 -4.47 5.48
CA LEU A 8 9.12 -4.92 6.21
C LEU A 8 9.01 -4.15 7.53
N ALA A 9 7.79 -3.79 7.91
CA ALA A 9 7.47 -3.34 9.25
C ALA A 9 6.13 -3.93 9.66
N ALA A 10 6.01 -4.40 10.89
CA ALA A 10 4.74 -4.93 11.39
C ALA A 10 4.55 -4.55 12.85
N GLY A 11 3.30 -4.45 13.27
CA GLY A 11 2.96 -4.17 14.65
C GLY A 11 1.49 -4.44 14.92
N THR A 12 1.21 -4.68 16.20
CA THR A 12 -0.15 -4.82 16.71
C THR A 12 -0.29 -4.05 18.01
N ASN A 13 -1.48 -3.54 18.29
CA ASN A 13 -1.83 -2.82 19.50
C ASN A 13 -3.21 -3.27 19.98
N VAL A 14 -3.38 -3.44 21.29
CA VAL A 14 -4.67 -3.85 21.89
C VAL A 14 -5.77 -2.80 21.68
N GLY A 15 -5.41 -1.54 21.42
CA GLY A 15 -6.32 -0.42 21.44
C GLY A 15 -6.52 0.13 22.86
N LEU A 16 -7.43 1.09 22.99
CA LEU A 16 -7.73 1.79 24.24
C LEU A 16 -8.88 1.15 25.03
N VAL A 17 -9.75 0.38 24.35
CA VAL A 17 -11.01 -0.14 24.94
C VAL A 17 -10.98 -1.64 25.17
N ARG A 18 -10.36 -2.42 24.28
CA ARG A 18 -10.27 -3.88 24.43
C ARG A 18 -9.32 -4.24 25.57
N LYS A 19 -9.54 -5.43 26.16
CA LYS A 19 -8.68 -5.97 27.24
C LYS A 19 -7.59 -6.90 26.71
N ASN A 20 -7.89 -7.60 25.62
CA ASN A 20 -7.03 -8.59 25.00
C ASN A 20 -6.85 -8.23 23.53
N ASN A 21 -5.81 -8.80 22.92
CA ASN A 21 -5.58 -8.72 21.50
C ASN A 21 -6.06 -10.01 20.84
N GLU A 22 -7.13 -9.94 20.06
CA GLU A 22 -7.69 -11.05 19.30
C GLU A 22 -7.17 -11.06 17.85
N ASP A 23 -6.50 -9.98 17.41
CA ASP A 23 -5.75 -9.95 16.17
C ASP A 23 -4.49 -10.82 16.26
N ASN A 24 -4.15 -11.42 15.12
CA ASN A 24 -2.89 -12.10 14.93
C ASN A 24 -2.31 -11.77 13.55
N PHE A 25 -0.99 -11.81 13.43
CA PHE A 25 -0.31 -11.60 12.16
C PHE A 25 0.97 -12.40 12.11
N VAL A 26 1.40 -12.71 10.89
CA VAL A 26 2.70 -13.33 10.69
C VAL A 26 3.34 -12.83 9.41
N VAL A 27 4.68 -12.74 9.44
CA VAL A 27 5.49 -12.43 8.28
C VAL A 27 6.58 -13.47 8.14
N ASN A 28 6.75 -14.01 6.93
CA ASN A 28 7.96 -14.72 6.55
C ASN A 28 8.65 -13.93 5.44
N ARG A 29 9.86 -13.45 5.73
CA ARG A 29 10.68 -12.64 4.82
C ARG A 29 11.26 -13.43 3.64
N ASP A 30 11.45 -14.74 3.82
CA ASP A 30 12.00 -15.65 2.83
C ASP A 30 11.51 -17.06 3.16
N LEU A 31 10.53 -17.54 2.40
CA LEU A 31 9.92 -18.85 2.59
C LEU A 31 10.87 -20.03 2.36
N CYS A 32 12.08 -19.80 1.85
CA CYS A 32 13.14 -20.81 1.88
C CYS A 32 13.72 -21.02 3.29
N GLN A 33 13.49 -20.08 4.20
CA GLN A 33 13.91 -20.11 5.59
C GLN A 33 12.68 -20.34 6.47
N SER A 34 12.77 -21.26 7.43
CA SER A 34 11.68 -21.54 8.37
C SER A 34 11.54 -20.50 9.49
N GLU A 35 11.96 -19.25 9.23
CA GLU A 35 11.95 -18.16 10.21
C GLU A 35 10.73 -17.26 10.00
N TRP A 36 9.73 -17.46 10.86
CA TRP A 36 8.60 -16.55 11.00
C TRP A 36 9.00 -15.44 11.99
N ILE A 37 9.10 -14.21 11.50
CA ILE A 37 9.65 -13.09 12.27
C ILE A 37 8.63 -11.98 12.44
N ILE A 38 8.75 -11.22 13.52
CA ILE A 38 8.23 -9.86 13.59
C ILE A 38 9.35 -8.96 13.09
N PRO A 39 9.21 -8.26 11.96
CA PRO A 39 10.27 -7.41 11.42
C PRO A 39 10.65 -6.32 12.45
N GLN A 40 11.87 -6.38 12.97
CA GLN A 40 12.46 -5.34 13.84
C GLN A 40 13.62 -4.60 13.15
N SER A 41 13.90 -4.90 11.88
CA SER A 41 15.03 -4.35 11.13
C SER A 41 14.56 -3.68 9.84
N ILE A 42 15.19 -2.55 9.51
CA ILE A 42 14.88 -1.69 8.35
C ILE A 42 15.67 -2.13 7.11
N GLU A 43 16.59 -3.09 7.26
CA GLU A 43 17.48 -3.51 6.19
C GLU A 43 16.71 -4.20 5.04
N PRO A 44 16.96 -3.81 3.79
CA PRO A 44 16.44 -4.51 2.61
C PRO A 44 16.80 -6.00 2.63
N ILE A 45 15.84 -6.85 2.28
CA ILE A 45 16.02 -8.29 2.17
C ILE A 45 15.74 -8.70 0.74
N SER A 46 16.67 -9.39 0.08
CA SER A 46 16.43 -9.96 -1.25
C SER A 46 15.39 -11.07 -1.16
N LEU A 47 14.44 -11.06 -2.09
CA LEU A 47 13.35 -12.02 -2.15
C LEU A 47 13.88 -13.40 -2.53
N GLY A 48 13.61 -14.41 -1.71
CA GLY A 48 14.01 -15.79 -1.98
C GLY A 48 13.16 -16.46 -3.06
N ARG A 49 13.52 -17.69 -3.42
CA ARG A 49 12.84 -18.48 -4.48
C ARG A 49 11.34 -18.62 -4.25
N TYR A 50 10.94 -18.82 -2.99
CA TYR A 50 9.54 -18.98 -2.61
C TYR A 50 8.87 -17.68 -2.19
N GLY A 51 9.57 -16.55 -2.30
CA GLY A 51 9.00 -15.25 -1.98
C GLY A 51 8.90 -14.96 -0.49
N SER A 52 8.08 -13.96 -0.18
CA SER A 52 7.75 -13.51 1.16
C SER A 52 6.24 -13.46 1.33
N ILE A 53 5.74 -13.83 2.51
CA ILE A 53 4.32 -13.83 2.83
C ILE A 53 4.05 -12.94 4.03
N LEU A 54 2.93 -12.21 3.95
CA LEU A 54 2.35 -11.43 5.02
C LEU A 54 0.92 -11.87 5.24
N VAL A 55 0.52 -11.99 6.50
CA VAL A 55 -0.83 -12.41 6.88
C VAL A 55 -1.30 -11.57 8.05
N VAL A 56 -2.54 -11.11 7.98
CA VAL A 56 -3.28 -10.53 9.12
C VAL A 56 -4.57 -11.33 9.28
N ALA A 57 -4.93 -11.66 10.51
CA ALA A 57 -6.15 -12.35 10.88
C ALA A 57 -6.76 -11.62 12.09
N ASP A 58 -7.96 -11.08 11.93
CA ASP A 58 -8.70 -10.36 12.95
C ASP A 58 -9.71 -11.32 13.60
N GLY A 59 -9.41 -11.69 14.84
CA GLY A 59 -10.15 -12.68 15.60
C GLY A 59 -11.37 -12.07 16.27
N MET A 60 -12.49 -12.77 16.20
CA MET A 60 -13.75 -12.35 16.81
C MET A 60 -14.43 -13.49 17.57
N GLY A 61 -15.11 -13.13 18.65
CA GLY A 61 -15.91 -14.06 19.43
C GLY A 61 -16.15 -13.55 20.85
N GLY A 62 -16.87 -14.32 21.66
CA GLY A 62 -16.98 -14.07 23.10
C GLY A 62 -15.65 -14.27 23.82
N THR A 63 -15.66 -14.28 25.16
CA THR A 63 -14.46 -14.35 26.03
C THR A 63 -13.31 -15.24 25.47
N ASN A 64 -12.29 -14.60 24.88
CA ASN A 64 -11.05 -15.18 24.33
C ASN A 64 -11.20 -16.17 23.17
N ALA A 65 -12.37 -16.22 22.53
CA ALA A 65 -12.62 -17.12 21.41
C ALA A 65 -11.97 -16.60 20.11
N GLY A 66 -11.89 -15.26 19.94
CA GLY A 66 -11.28 -14.63 18.76
C GLY A 66 -9.78 -14.90 18.63
N GLU A 67 -9.02 -14.73 19.73
CA GLU A 67 -7.57 -15.01 19.79
C GLU A 67 -7.24 -16.44 19.34
N VAL A 68 -8.07 -17.41 19.73
CA VAL A 68 -7.89 -18.82 19.34
C VAL A 68 -8.14 -19.00 17.84
N ALA A 69 -9.20 -18.40 17.29
CA ALA A 69 -9.52 -18.51 15.88
C ALA A 69 -8.43 -17.90 14.99
N SER A 70 -7.97 -16.68 15.30
CA SER A 70 -6.92 -15.99 14.55
C SER A 70 -5.58 -16.74 14.65
N ALA A 71 -5.25 -17.30 15.81
CA ALA A 71 -4.07 -18.16 15.98
C ALA A 71 -4.12 -19.44 15.13
N ILE A 72 -5.26 -20.15 15.09
CA ILE A 72 -5.44 -21.33 14.23
C ILE A 72 -5.30 -20.97 12.75
N ALA A 73 -5.81 -19.81 12.34
CA ALA A 73 -5.67 -19.34 10.96
C ALA A 73 -4.20 -19.11 10.59
N ILE A 74 -3.45 -18.39 11.44
CA ILE A 74 -2.02 -18.15 11.26
C ILE A 74 -1.24 -19.47 11.22
N GLU A 75 -1.46 -20.37 12.19
CA GLU A 75 -0.78 -21.67 12.24
C GLU A 75 -1.06 -22.50 10.98
N THR A 76 -2.30 -22.48 10.49
CA THR A 76 -2.67 -23.19 9.26
C THR A 76 -1.92 -22.65 8.05
N VAL A 77 -1.77 -21.33 7.93
CA VAL A 77 -0.96 -20.73 6.86
C VAL A 77 0.51 -21.12 7.00
N GLN A 78 1.06 -21.08 8.21
CA GLN A 78 2.46 -21.48 8.44
C GLN A 78 2.73 -22.92 8.03
N ASN A 79 1.81 -23.83 8.35
CA ASN A 79 1.90 -25.25 7.98
C ASN A 79 1.67 -25.49 6.47
N ALA A 80 0.93 -24.62 5.78
CA ALA A 80 0.76 -24.72 4.34
C ALA A 80 2.02 -24.24 3.60
N PHE A 81 2.67 -23.19 4.08
CA PHE A 81 3.79 -22.51 3.43
C PHE A 81 5.17 -23.11 3.80
N THR A 82 5.33 -24.43 3.61
CA THR A 82 6.63 -25.11 3.75
C THR A 82 7.30 -25.31 2.40
N PRO A 83 8.65 -25.37 2.32
CA PRO A 83 9.39 -25.64 1.09
C PRO A 83 8.90 -26.87 0.31
N GLU A 84 8.43 -27.91 1.02
CA GLU A 84 7.91 -29.14 0.43
C GLU A 84 6.58 -28.88 -0.29
N ASN A 85 5.63 -28.20 0.37
CA ASN A 85 4.32 -27.91 -0.19
C ASN A 85 4.40 -26.90 -1.34
N LEU A 86 5.34 -25.95 -1.28
CA LEU A 86 5.53 -24.93 -2.31
C LEU A 86 6.23 -25.48 -3.56
N GLY A 87 6.95 -26.60 -3.45
CA GLY A 87 7.64 -27.24 -4.57
C GLY A 87 6.71 -27.71 -5.70
N ASP A 88 5.44 -27.97 -5.39
CA ASP A 88 4.42 -28.35 -6.40
C ASP A 88 3.92 -27.14 -7.22
N ILE A 89 4.11 -25.92 -6.71
CA ILE A 89 3.59 -24.67 -7.29
C ILE A 89 4.72 -23.83 -7.90
N ILE A 90 5.94 -24.01 -7.39
CA ILE A 90 7.10 -23.23 -7.77
C ILE A 90 8.21 -24.16 -8.24
N THR A 91 8.58 -24.02 -9.52
CA THR A 91 9.63 -24.84 -10.13
C THR A 91 10.99 -24.62 -9.44
N GLN A 92 11.96 -25.49 -9.71
CA GLN A 92 13.32 -25.39 -9.14
C GLN A 92 13.99 -24.05 -9.44
N GLU A 93 13.63 -23.43 -10.55
CA GLU A 93 14.09 -22.12 -11.01
C GLU A 93 13.35 -20.93 -10.36
N GLY A 94 12.41 -21.17 -9.44
CA GLY A 94 11.63 -20.11 -8.77
C GLY A 94 10.48 -19.55 -9.61
N ILE A 95 10.05 -20.28 -10.63
CA ILE A 95 8.98 -19.84 -11.52
C ILE A 95 7.66 -20.43 -11.05
N VAL A 96 6.63 -19.59 -10.99
CA VAL A 96 5.25 -20.00 -10.71
C VAL A 96 4.76 -20.88 -11.85
N THR A 97 4.21 -22.05 -11.55
CA THR A 97 3.67 -22.96 -12.57
C THR A 97 2.50 -22.36 -13.34
N SER A 98 1.53 -21.77 -12.63
CA SER A 98 0.50 -20.90 -13.19
C SER A 98 -0.15 -20.03 -12.11
N GLU A 99 -0.85 -18.97 -12.50
CA GLU A 99 -1.58 -18.11 -11.56
C GLU A 99 -2.74 -18.86 -10.90
N GLU A 100 -3.41 -19.74 -11.66
CA GLU A 100 -4.49 -20.59 -11.17
C GLU A 100 -4.02 -21.57 -10.09
N ALA A 101 -2.78 -22.08 -10.20
CA ALA A 101 -2.20 -22.94 -9.17
C ALA A 101 -1.96 -22.18 -7.85
N VAL A 102 -1.58 -20.90 -7.93
CA VAL A 102 -1.43 -20.03 -6.75
C VAL A 102 -2.79 -19.72 -6.13
N GLU A 103 -3.79 -19.39 -6.95
CA GLU A 103 -5.17 -19.17 -6.50
C GLU A 103 -5.73 -20.42 -5.80
N GLU A 104 -5.58 -21.60 -6.41
CA GLU A 104 -6.04 -22.87 -5.82
C GLU A 104 -5.32 -23.17 -4.50
N PHE A 105 -4.00 -22.95 -4.43
CA PHE A 105 -3.24 -23.15 -3.22
C PHE A 105 -3.67 -22.23 -2.08
N LEU A 106 -3.77 -20.93 -2.33
CA LEU A 106 -4.21 -19.95 -1.33
C LEU A 106 -5.66 -20.22 -0.92
N GLY A 107 -6.55 -20.47 -1.88
CA GLY A 107 -7.95 -20.79 -1.63
C GLY A 107 -8.12 -22.07 -0.79
N ARG A 108 -7.33 -23.12 -1.09
CA ARG A 108 -7.29 -24.35 -0.27
C ARG A 108 -6.77 -24.06 1.14
N THR A 109 -5.73 -23.25 1.28
CA THR A 109 -5.13 -22.89 2.57
C THR A 109 -6.14 -22.20 3.48
N VAL A 110 -6.86 -21.19 2.95
CA VAL A 110 -7.90 -20.47 3.70
C VAL A 110 -9.08 -21.40 4.04
N LYS A 111 -9.52 -22.25 3.12
CA LYS A 111 -10.57 -23.25 3.38
C LYS A 111 -10.15 -24.28 4.42
N THR A 112 -8.88 -24.66 4.48
CA THR A 112 -8.35 -25.53 5.55
C THR A 112 -8.35 -24.82 6.89
N ALA A 113 -7.98 -23.53 6.93
CA ALA A 113 -8.03 -22.73 8.16
C ALA A 113 -9.46 -22.66 8.71
N ASP A 114 -10.44 -22.36 7.85
CA ASP A 114 -11.86 -22.38 8.17
C ASP A 114 -12.32 -23.71 8.80
N LEU A 115 -11.96 -24.84 8.17
CA LEU A 115 -12.27 -26.16 8.69
C LEU A 115 -11.63 -26.44 10.05
N ASN A 116 -10.37 -26.03 10.24
CA ASN A 116 -9.66 -26.21 11.50
C ASN A 116 -10.34 -25.43 12.63
N ILE A 117 -10.75 -24.18 12.37
CA ILE A 117 -11.47 -23.34 13.33
C ILE A 117 -12.84 -23.96 13.68
N VAL A 118 -13.62 -24.36 12.67
CA VAL A 118 -14.93 -25.03 12.87
C VAL A 118 -14.81 -26.33 13.65
N ASN A 119 -13.71 -27.06 13.52
CA ASN A 119 -13.48 -28.30 14.27
C ASN A 119 -13.08 -27.99 15.71
N ALA A 120 -12.14 -27.07 15.92
CA ALA A 120 -11.73 -26.64 17.25
C ALA A 120 -12.90 -26.05 18.07
N SER A 121 -13.82 -25.32 17.42
CA SER A 121 -15.00 -24.73 18.08
C SER A 121 -16.03 -25.78 18.55
N LYS A 122 -15.92 -27.03 18.09
CA LYS A 122 -16.78 -28.15 18.52
C LYS A 122 -16.17 -28.93 19.67
N GLU A 123 -14.85 -28.90 19.81
CA GLU A 123 -14.11 -29.64 20.83
C GLU A 123 -14.15 -28.93 22.19
N ASP A 124 -14.21 -27.60 22.19
CA ASP A 124 -14.33 -26.79 23.40
C ASP A 124 -15.58 -25.90 23.36
N SER A 125 -16.44 -26.02 24.37
CA SER A 125 -17.59 -25.15 24.54
C SER A 125 -17.24 -23.68 24.75
N SER A 126 -16.03 -23.38 25.23
CA SER A 126 -15.56 -22.01 25.49
C SER A 126 -15.25 -21.23 24.21
N THR A 127 -15.00 -21.93 23.10
CA THR A 127 -14.67 -21.37 21.78
C THR A 127 -15.85 -21.46 20.80
N GLN A 128 -17.06 -21.76 21.28
CA GLN A 128 -18.25 -21.79 20.43
C GLN A 128 -18.52 -20.42 19.79
N GLY A 129 -18.69 -20.43 18.48
CA GLY A 129 -18.93 -19.22 17.70
C GLY A 129 -17.68 -18.36 17.48
N MET A 130 -16.48 -18.89 17.74
CA MET A 130 -15.25 -18.22 17.34
C MET A 130 -15.16 -18.10 15.82
N GLY A 131 -14.61 -16.99 15.36
CA GLY A 131 -14.28 -16.80 13.97
C GLY A 131 -13.14 -15.82 13.82
N THR A 132 -12.65 -15.69 12.59
CA THR A 132 -11.60 -14.72 12.28
C THR A 132 -11.73 -14.29 10.83
N THR A 133 -11.29 -13.08 10.52
CA THR A 133 -10.96 -12.71 9.15
C THR A 133 -9.61 -13.32 8.77
N ILE A 134 -9.26 -13.23 7.49
CA ILE A 134 -7.89 -13.40 7.04
C ILE A 134 -7.63 -12.55 5.80
N VAL A 135 -6.45 -11.93 5.72
CA VAL A 135 -5.91 -11.35 4.50
C VAL A 135 -4.46 -11.77 4.36
N ILE A 136 -4.13 -12.33 3.20
CA ILE A 136 -2.80 -12.84 2.84
C ILE A 136 -2.30 -12.02 1.66
N ALA A 137 -1.02 -11.61 1.70
CA ALA A 137 -0.27 -11.17 0.54
C ALA A 137 0.99 -12.02 0.40
N TRP A 138 1.10 -12.72 -0.73
CA TRP A 138 2.29 -13.48 -1.09
C TRP A 138 3.05 -12.76 -2.21
N ILE A 139 4.20 -12.19 -1.88
CA ILE A 139 5.11 -11.54 -2.82
C ILE A 139 6.01 -12.61 -3.39
N LEU A 140 5.90 -12.83 -4.69
CA LEU A 140 6.63 -13.86 -5.40
C LEU A 140 6.93 -13.38 -6.81
N ASN A 141 8.22 -13.36 -7.14
CA ASN A 141 8.71 -12.72 -8.37
C ASN A 141 8.16 -11.28 -8.47
N ASP A 142 7.74 -10.85 -9.66
CA ASP A 142 7.22 -9.51 -9.94
C ASP A 142 5.73 -9.32 -9.59
N LYS A 143 5.15 -10.21 -8.77
CA LYS A 143 3.73 -10.18 -8.40
C LYS A 143 3.50 -10.26 -6.90
N ALA A 144 2.41 -9.63 -6.48
CA ALA A 144 1.75 -9.91 -5.21
C ALA A 144 0.46 -10.68 -5.48
N TYR A 145 0.26 -11.77 -4.76
CA TYR A 145 -0.97 -12.57 -4.77
C TYR A 145 -1.72 -12.36 -3.47
N ILE A 146 -2.93 -11.82 -3.57
CA ILE A 146 -3.75 -11.41 -2.44
C ILE A 146 -4.91 -12.39 -2.33
N CYS A 147 -5.13 -12.94 -1.13
CA CYS A 147 -6.25 -13.83 -0.85
C CYS A 147 -6.86 -13.43 0.49
N TRP A 148 -8.18 -13.25 0.56
CA TRP A 148 -8.82 -12.76 1.77
C TRP A 148 -10.22 -13.33 2.01
N CYS A 149 -10.62 -13.32 3.27
CA CYS A 149 -11.98 -13.59 3.71
C CYS A 149 -12.29 -12.73 4.95
N GLY A 150 -13.21 -11.78 4.81
CA GLY A 150 -13.55 -10.83 5.88
C GLY A 150 -13.38 -9.40 5.38
N ASP A 151 -13.21 -8.48 6.32
CA ASP A 151 -13.08 -7.04 6.11
C ASP A 151 -11.72 -6.47 6.53
N SER A 152 -10.78 -7.30 7.00
CA SER A 152 -9.37 -6.92 6.97
C SER A 152 -8.90 -6.66 5.54
N ARG A 153 -8.07 -5.64 5.36
CA ARG A 153 -7.80 -5.05 4.04
C ARG A 153 -6.36 -5.20 3.60
N CYS A 154 -6.18 -5.21 2.28
CA CYS A 154 -4.89 -5.05 1.62
C CYS A 154 -4.94 -3.83 0.69
N TYR A 155 -3.95 -2.95 0.80
CA TYR A 155 -3.78 -1.75 -0.01
C TYR A 155 -2.40 -1.74 -0.68
N VAL A 156 -2.28 -0.97 -1.75
CA VAL A 156 -1.00 -0.61 -2.35
C VAL A 156 -0.91 0.91 -2.52
N PHE A 157 0.23 1.47 -2.13
CA PHE A 157 0.62 2.86 -2.38
C PHE A 157 1.84 2.89 -3.30
N ASN A 158 1.87 3.81 -4.25
CA ASN A 158 3.08 4.15 -5.01
C ASN A 158 3.11 5.65 -5.28
N GLY A 159 4.25 6.31 -5.05
CA GLY A 159 4.39 7.76 -5.29
C GLY A 159 4.08 8.21 -6.73
N ASN A 160 4.10 7.30 -7.71
CA ASN A 160 3.75 7.59 -9.11
C ASN A 160 2.33 7.18 -9.50
N SER A 161 1.75 6.13 -8.89
CA SER A 161 0.41 5.62 -9.26
C SER A 161 -0.67 5.82 -8.20
N GLY A 162 -0.34 6.40 -7.05
CA GLY A 162 -1.28 6.72 -5.98
C GLY A 162 -1.61 5.53 -5.09
N PHE A 163 -2.78 5.60 -4.45
CA PHE A 163 -3.27 4.63 -3.47
C PHE A 163 -4.43 3.81 -4.03
N CYS A 164 -4.44 2.50 -3.77
CA CYS A 164 -5.49 1.61 -4.23
C CYS A 164 -5.74 0.49 -3.22
N ARG A 165 -7.01 0.27 -2.86
CA ARG A 165 -7.45 -0.92 -2.13
C ARG A 165 -7.47 -2.14 -3.07
N LEU A 166 -6.71 -3.17 -2.71
CA LEU A 166 -6.59 -4.41 -3.49
C LEU A 166 -7.69 -5.42 -3.14
N SER A 167 -8.07 -5.51 -1.86
CA SER A 167 -9.15 -6.35 -1.36
C SER A 167 -10.51 -5.65 -1.45
N LYS A 168 -11.57 -6.41 -1.19
CA LYS A 168 -12.94 -5.92 -1.10
C LYS A 168 -13.64 -6.58 0.08
N ASP A 169 -14.13 -5.77 1.01
CA ASP A 169 -14.64 -6.27 2.27
C ASP A 169 -15.82 -7.24 2.06
N HIS A 170 -15.83 -8.33 2.81
CA HIS A 170 -17.01 -9.16 2.96
C HIS A 170 -17.87 -8.60 4.10
N SER A 171 -18.49 -7.44 3.86
CA SER A 171 -19.32 -6.72 4.85
C SER A 171 -20.66 -6.30 4.27
N TYR A 172 -21.63 -6.08 5.15
CA TYR A 172 -22.98 -5.67 4.78
C TYR A 172 -22.99 -4.34 4.02
N VAL A 173 -22.17 -3.38 4.46
CA VAL A 173 -22.05 -2.08 3.80
C VAL A 173 -21.41 -2.19 2.43
N GLN A 174 -20.41 -3.06 2.25
CA GLN A 174 -19.81 -3.31 0.95
C GLN A 174 -20.81 -3.97 0.00
N ASP A 175 -21.65 -4.89 0.48
CA ASP A 175 -22.74 -5.49 -0.31
C ASP A 175 -23.77 -4.44 -0.75
N LEU A 176 -24.09 -3.45 0.08
CA LEU A 176 -24.98 -2.35 -0.29
C LEU A 176 -24.36 -1.43 -1.35
N VAL A 177 -23.06 -1.12 -1.22
CA VAL A 177 -22.32 -0.34 -2.21
C VAL A 177 -22.30 -1.06 -3.56
N ASP A 178 -22.05 -2.36 -3.57
CA ASP A 178 -22.01 -3.19 -4.77
C ASP A 178 -23.35 -3.25 -5.51
N GLN A 179 -24.43 -3.20 -4.75
CA GLN A 179 -25.79 -3.17 -5.27
C GLN A 179 -26.23 -1.76 -5.71
N GLY A 180 -25.38 -0.74 -5.57
CA GLY A 180 -25.71 0.66 -5.83
C GLY A 180 -26.77 1.23 -4.88
N LYS A 181 -26.94 0.63 -3.70
CA LYS A 181 -27.90 1.04 -2.66
C LYS A 181 -27.30 2.00 -1.63
N LEU A 182 -25.97 2.09 -1.59
CA LEU A 182 -25.22 2.97 -0.71
C LEU A 182 -24.08 3.59 -1.53
N ASP A 183 -23.90 4.90 -1.45
CA ASP A 183 -22.73 5.54 -2.05
C ASP A 183 -21.47 5.14 -1.27
N PRO A 184 -20.33 4.85 -1.93
CA PRO A 184 -19.10 4.43 -1.26
C PRO A 184 -18.64 5.38 -0.14
N GLU A 185 -18.80 6.69 -0.35
CA GLU A 185 -18.43 7.73 0.62
C GLU A 185 -19.22 7.62 1.94
N ASN A 186 -20.45 7.07 1.90
CA ASN A 186 -21.31 6.89 3.06
C ASN A 186 -21.11 5.53 3.75
N ALA A 187 -20.29 4.64 3.20
CA ALA A 187 -20.10 3.29 3.74
C ALA A 187 -19.35 3.29 5.07
N PHE A 188 -18.39 4.21 5.23
CA PHE A 188 -17.54 4.31 6.41
C PHE A 188 -18.34 4.68 7.67
N ASP A 189 -19.17 5.73 7.60
CA ASP A 189 -19.98 6.23 8.73
C ASP A 189 -21.30 5.49 8.94
N HIS A 190 -21.53 4.39 8.22
CA HIS A 190 -22.81 3.70 8.25
C HIS A 190 -23.01 2.95 9.59
N PRO A 191 -24.19 2.98 10.22
CA PRO A 191 -24.43 2.35 11.54
C PRO A 191 -24.17 0.84 11.63
N TYR A 192 -24.09 0.18 10.48
CA TYR A 192 -23.86 -1.26 10.33
C TYR A 192 -22.54 -1.57 9.61
N SER A 193 -21.57 -0.65 9.65
CA SER A 193 -20.23 -0.82 9.05
C SER A 193 -19.50 -2.05 9.60
N ASN A 194 -19.67 -2.37 10.88
CA ASN A 194 -19.01 -3.48 11.56
C ASN A 194 -19.68 -4.86 11.32
N ILE A 195 -20.68 -4.95 10.44
CA ILE A 195 -21.33 -6.23 10.13
C ILE A 195 -20.60 -6.90 8.96
N ILE A 196 -19.80 -7.91 9.28
CA ILE A 196 -19.21 -8.83 8.31
C ILE A 196 -20.23 -9.87 7.81
N THR A 197 -20.08 -10.27 6.55
CA THR A 197 -20.94 -11.26 5.87
C THR A 197 -20.22 -12.56 5.56
N ARG A 198 -18.88 -12.58 5.62
CA ARG A 198 -18.07 -13.79 5.51
C ARG A 198 -16.86 -13.71 6.44
N CYS A 199 -16.53 -14.84 7.04
CA CYS A 199 -15.36 -15.03 7.88
C CYS A 199 -14.96 -16.52 7.86
N LEU A 200 -13.90 -16.86 8.56
CA LEU A 200 -13.54 -18.24 8.87
C LEU A 200 -14.16 -18.64 10.20
N GLY A 201 -14.53 -19.91 10.35
CA GLY A 201 -15.11 -20.45 11.58
C GLY A 201 -16.63 -20.53 11.60
N ASP A 202 -17.32 -20.01 10.57
CA ASP A 202 -18.78 -20.10 10.48
C ASP A 202 -19.21 -21.54 10.13
N PRO A 203 -19.90 -22.26 11.04
CA PRO A 203 -20.30 -23.64 10.80
C PRO A 203 -21.44 -23.76 9.76
N THR A 204 -22.12 -22.65 9.46
CA THR A 204 -23.28 -22.58 8.56
C THR A 204 -22.91 -22.13 7.17
N ASN A 205 -21.83 -21.34 7.04
CA ASN A 205 -21.38 -20.79 5.77
C ASN A 205 -19.88 -21.06 5.58
N ARG A 206 -19.55 -21.97 4.65
CA ARG A 206 -18.15 -22.27 4.33
C ARG A 206 -17.47 -21.05 3.73
N SER A 207 -16.20 -20.85 4.11
CA SER A 207 -15.37 -19.81 3.51
C SER A 207 -15.27 -19.97 1.99
N ASN A 208 -15.54 -18.86 1.29
CA ASN A 208 -15.23 -18.70 -0.12
C ASN A 208 -14.33 -17.47 -0.25
N PRO A 209 -13.00 -17.65 -0.13
CA PRO A 209 -12.07 -16.54 -0.17
C PRO A 209 -12.03 -15.95 -1.57
N ASP A 210 -11.83 -14.63 -1.63
CA ASP A 210 -11.59 -13.91 -2.88
C ASP A 210 -10.08 -13.85 -3.13
N PHE A 211 -9.69 -13.77 -4.40
CA PHE A 211 -8.30 -13.77 -4.85
C PHE A 211 -8.05 -12.64 -5.86
N ARG A 212 -6.84 -12.08 -5.82
CA ARG A 212 -6.38 -11.08 -6.79
C ARG A 212 -4.87 -11.15 -6.98
N SER A 213 -4.40 -11.07 -8.22
CA SER A 213 -2.99 -10.81 -8.53
C SER A 213 -2.76 -9.33 -8.82
N TYR A 214 -1.56 -8.84 -8.49
CA TYR A 214 -1.14 -7.47 -8.75
C TYR A 214 0.33 -7.46 -9.21
N ASN A 215 0.62 -6.77 -10.31
CA ASN A 215 1.98 -6.62 -10.84
C ASN A 215 2.72 -5.55 -10.04
N LEU A 216 3.78 -5.94 -9.35
CA LEU A 216 4.58 -5.07 -8.51
C LEU A 216 5.37 -4.06 -9.34
N LYS A 217 5.48 -2.85 -8.81
CA LYS A 217 6.32 -1.77 -9.35
C LYS A 217 7.35 -1.36 -8.31
N ASP A 218 8.41 -0.74 -8.81
CA ASP A 218 9.42 -0.13 -7.95
C ASP A 218 8.77 0.97 -7.09
N GLY A 219 9.06 0.93 -5.80
CA GLY A 219 8.51 1.86 -4.81
C GLY A 219 7.08 1.54 -4.34
N ASP A 220 6.50 0.41 -4.74
CA ASP A 220 5.21 -0.03 -4.18
C ASP A 220 5.34 -0.30 -2.67
N THR A 221 4.39 0.20 -1.89
CA THR A 221 4.23 -0.14 -0.47
C THR A 221 2.88 -0.83 -0.29
N LEU A 222 2.91 -2.12 0.01
CA LEU A 222 1.74 -2.88 0.42
C LEU A 222 1.45 -2.64 1.90
N LEU A 223 0.17 -2.51 2.24
CA LEU A 223 -0.34 -2.43 3.61
C LEU A 223 -1.42 -3.51 3.80
N LEU A 224 -1.22 -4.40 4.77
CA LEU A 224 -2.28 -5.26 5.31
C LEU A 224 -2.68 -4.72 6.68
N CYS A 225 -3.98 -4.65 6.95
CA CYS A 225 -4.47 -4.20 8.26
C CYS A 225 -5.79 -4.86 8.67
N SER A 226 -6.00 -4.96 9.98
CA SER A 226 -7.32 -5.26 10.58
C SER A 226 -8.26 -4.04 10.51
N ASP A 227 -9.53 -4.25 10.88
CA ASP A 227 -10.53 -3.19 10.86
C ASP A 227 -10.25 -2.09 11.92
N GLY A 228 -9.47 -2.39 12.96
CA GLY A 228 -9.04 -1.39 13.93
C GLY A 228 -8.23 -0.25 13.33
N LEU A 229 -7.63 -0.42 12.14
CA LEU A 229 -7.13 0.71 11.34
C LEU A 229 -8.19 1.20 10.36
N CYS A 230 -8.63 0.35 9.44
CA CYS A 230 -9.38 0.79 8.24
C CYS A 230 -10.89 1.03 8.48
N GLY A 231 -11.37 0.70 9.67
CA GLY A 231 -12.68 1.07 10.21
C GLY A 231 -12.64 2.31 11.11
N LEU A 232 -11.45 2.83 11.47
CA LEU A 232 -11.29 4.05 12.28
C LEU A 232 -10.67 5.21 11.51
N CYS A 233 -9.81 4.94 10.52
CA CYS A 233 -9.18 5.92 9.66
C CYS A 233 -9.69 5.80 8.23
N HIS A 234 -9.99 6.94 7.60
CA HIS A 234 -10.36 6.99 6.18
C HIS A 234 -9.17 6.63 5.28
N ASP A 235 -9.46 6.11 4.08
CA ASP A 235 -8.45 5.73 3.09
C ASP A 235 -7.52 6.92 2.73
N GLU A 236 -8.03 8.15 2.69
CA GLU A 236 -7.23 9.36 2.43
C GLU A 236 -6.20 9.64 3.53
N GLU A 237 -6.57 9.42 4.79
CA GLU A 237 -5.68 9.61 5.94
C GLU A 237 -4.58 8.54 5.96
N ILE A 238 -4.95 7.27 5.73
CA ILE A 238 -4.01 6.16 5.60
C ILE A 238 -3.02 6.44 4.47
N MET A 239 -3.51 6.87 3.30
CA MET A 239 -2.68 7.24 2.16
C MET A 239 -1.69 8.34 2.53
N GLN A 240 -2.16 9.42 3.18
CA GLN A 240 -1.31 10.55 3.55
C GLN A 240 -0.19 10.13 4.50
N ILE A 241 -0.51 9.31 5.52
CA ILE A 241 0.49 8.80 6.46
C ILE A 241 1.56 7.96 5.74
N ILE A 242 1.16 7.08 4.81
CA ILE A 242 2.11 6.30 4.01
C ILE A 242 2.97 7.21 3.14
N GLU A 243 2.37 8.19 2.45
CA GLU A 243 3.05 9.11 1.57
C GLU A 243 4.13 9.93 2.31
N GLU A 244 3.82 10.41 3.52
CA GLU A 244 4.73 11.22 4.35
C GLU A 244 5.89 10.42 4.95
N ASN A 245 5.77 9.09 5.05
CA ASN A 245 6.72 8.22 5.76
C ASN A 245 7.33 7.12 4.88
N GLN A 246 7.40 7.32 3.55
CA GLN A 246 7.94 6.34 2.60
C GLN A 246 9.39 5.91 2.91
N ASP A 247 10.20 6.81 3.47
CA ASP A 247 11.61 6.55 3.75
C ASP A 247 11.84 5.70 5.02
N ASP A 248 10.85 5.63 5.92
CA ASP A 248 10.94 4.91 7.19
C ASP A 248 9.63 4.17 7.51
N LEU A 249 9.61 2.88 7.15
CA LEU A 249 8.45 2.01 7.36
C LEU A 249 8.13 1.80 8.86
N MET A 250 9.12 1.90 9.75
CA MET A 250 8.86 1.72 11.18
C MET A 250 8.08 2.92 11.71
N THR A 251 8.53 4.13 11.38
CA THR A 251 7.80 5.36 11.69
C THR A 251 6.43 5.37 11.01
N CYS A 252 6.32 4.95 9.75
CA CYS A 252 5.04 4.83 9.04
C CYS A 252 4.04 3.94 9.81
N LYS A 253 4.47 2.73 10.19
CA LYS A 253 3.67 1.79 10.97
C LYS A 253 3.27 2.38 12.33
N ASP A 254 4.18 3.03 13.06
CA ASP A 254 3.87 3.66 14.35
C ASP A 254 2.86 4.81 14.21
N ARG A 255 2.98 5.62 13.15
CA ARG A 255 2.05 6.72 12.85
C ARG A 255 0.66 6.24 12.46
N LEU A 256 0.55 5.12 11.74
CA LEU A 256 -0.74 4.50 11.44
C LEU A 256 -1.43 3.97 12.70
N ILE A 257 -0.67 3.32 13.61
CA ILE A 257 -1.21 2.88 14.91
C ILE A 257 -1.66 4.10 15.74
N GLU A 258 -0.83 5.16 15.79
CA GLU A 258 -1.16 6.39 16.51
C GLU A 258 -2.45 7.03 15.98
N ALA A 259 -2.61 7.13 14.66
CA ALA A 259 -3.84 7.66 14.05
C ALA A 259 -5.08 6.86 14.45
N ALA A 260 -5.02 5.53 14.43
CA ALA A 260 -6.13 4.67 14.87
C ALA A 260 -6.45 4.84 16.37
N LEU A 261 -5.43 5.02 17.21
CA LEU A 261 -5.61 5.31 18.63
C LEU A 261 -6.24 6.70 18.87
N GLU A 262 -5.83 7.71 18.10
CA GLU A 262 -6.39 9.07 18.14
C GLU A 262 -7.84 9.12 17.65
N ALA A 263 -8.21 8.28 16.67
CA ALA A 263 -9.57 8.09 16.20
C ALA A 263 -10.49 7.35 17.20
N GLY A 264 -9.93 6.87 18.31
CA GLY A 264 -10.66 6.32 19.46
C GLY A 264 -10.11 4.99 19.97
N GLY A 265 -9.37 4.25 19.14
CA GLY A 265 -8.75 2.97 19.53
C GLY A 265 -9.76 1.96 20.10
N TYR A 266 -10.94 1.86 19.50
CA TYR A 266 -12.02 1.01 19.99
C TYR A 266 -11.77 -0.49 19.79
N ASP A 267 -10.87 -0.84 18.86
CA ASP A 267 -10.53 -2.22 18.54
C ASP A 267 -9.03 -2.50 18.57
N ASN A 268 -8.69 -3.78 18.39
CA ASN A 268 -7.33 -4.23 18.13
C ASN A 268 -6.83 -3.67 16.78
N ILE A 269 -5.60 -3.19 16.75
CA ILE A 269 -5.03 -2.52 15.57
C ILE A 269 -3.82 -3.31 15.12
N THR A 270 -3.89 -3.93 13.96
CA THR A 270 -2.79 -4.73 13.40
C THR A 270 -2.42 -4.24 12.02
N ILE A 271 -1.13 -4.07 11.79
CA ILE A 271 -0.56 -3.46 10.59
C ILE A 271 0.65 -4.24 10.15
N VAL A 272 0.72 -4.53 8.84
CA VAL A 272 1.88 -5.10 8.20
C VAL A 272 2.17 -4.35 6.90
N LEU A 273 3.37 -3.76 6.80
CA LEU A 273 3.87 -3.01 5.66
C LEU A 273 4.96 -3.78 4.92
N CYS A 274 4.93 -3.74 3.59
CA CYS A 274 5.98 -4.26 2.71
C CYS A 274 6.30 -3.27 1.61
N HIS A 275 7.52 -2.72 1.62
CA HIS A 275 7.99 -1.81 0.58
C HIS A 275 8.89 -2.54 -0.42
N ILE A 276 8.57 -2.39 -1.70
CA ILE A 276 9.17 -3.10 -2.83
C ILE A 276 10.22 -2.22 -3.50
N MET A 277 11.43 -2.77 -3.65
CA MET A 277 12.53 -2.16 -4.38
C MET A 277 12.92 -3.11 -5.52
N LEU A 278 12.70 -2.68 -6.76
CA LEU A 278 13.10 -3.45 -7.95
C LEU A 278 14.46 -2.94 -8.43
N GLN A 279 15.47 -3.81 -8.45
CA GLN A 279 16.76 -3.48 -9.05
C GLN A 279 16.73 -3.81 -10.54
N ASP A 280 16.96 -2.80 -11.38
CA ASP A 280 17.20 -3.00 -12.82
C ASP A 280 18.45 -3.88 -13.00
N THR A 281 18.30 -5.07 -13.60
CA THR A 281 19.44 -5.97 -13.90
C THR A 281 20.28 -5.52 -15.10
N GLU A 282 19.93 -4.43 -15.78
CA GLU A 282 20.81 -3.88 -16.81
C GLU A 282 21.90 -3.02 -16.17
N PRO A 283 23.19 -3.26 -16.48
CA PRO A 283 24.22 -2.30 -16.14
C PRO A 283 23.85 -1.01 -16.87
N LYS A 284 23.39 -0.01 -16.12
CA LYS A 284 23.33 1.37 -16.61
C LYS A 284 24.75 1.74 -16.98
N VAL A 285 25.10 1.55 -18.26
CA VAL A 285 26.28 2.18 -18.85
C VAL A 285 26.12 3.64 -18.46
N LYS A 286 27.01 4.11 -17.58
CA LYS A 286 27.12 5.52 -17.25
C LYS A 286 27.51 6.24 -18.54
N LEU A 287 26.55 6.53 -19.42
CA LEU A 287 26.63 7.75 -20.17
C LEU A 287 26.62 8.83 -19.11
N ASN A 288 27.72 9.57 -19.02
CA ASN A 288 27.77 10.84 -18.31
C ASN A 288 26.80 11.81 -18.99
N ASN A 289 25.51 11.58 -18.80
CA ASN A 289 24.49 12.56 -19.00
C ASN A 289 24.30 13.16 -17.61
N THR A 290 24.87 14.33 -17.43
CA THR A 290 24.49 15.30 -16.41
C THR A 290 22.97 15.35 -16.35
N VAL A 291 22.39 14.62 -15.39
CA VAL A 291 20.95 14.58 -15.16
C VAL A 291 20.57 15.96 -14.63
N PHE A 292 19.95 16.76 -15.49
CA PHE A 292 19.06 17.81 -15.04
C PHE A 292 18.02 17.14 -14.15
N SER A 293 18.08 17.42 -12.85
CA SER A 293 17.04 17.01 -11.91
C SER A 293 15.69 17.49 -12.43
N LYS A 294 14.70 16.59 -12.49
CA LYS A 294 13.30 16.97 -12.74
C LYS A 294 12.96 18.10 -11.76
N PRO A 295 12.50 19.27 -12.24
CA PRO A 295 12.42 20.41 -11.38
C PRO A 295 11.25 20.19 -10.40
N ASN A 296 11.57 20.31 -9.10
CA ASN A 296 10.62 20.14 -8.02
C ASN A 296 9.46 21.14 -8.22
N HIS A 297 8.29 20.63 -8.63
CA HIS A 297 7.12 21.44 -8.99
C HIS A 297 6.68 22.36 -7.84
N HIS A 298 6.96 21.97 -6.60
CA HIS A 298 6.69 22.79 -5.43
C HIS A 298 7.65 23.98 -5.30
N LYS A 299 8.94 23.80 -5.64
CA LYS A 299 9.92 24.89 -5.72
C LYS A 299 9.65 25.82 -6.90
N ILE A 300 9.27 25.30 -8.07
CA ILE A 300 8.91 26.12 -9.24
C ILE A 300 7.69 26.99 -8.93
N ARG A 301 6.64 26.43 -8.31
CA ARG A 301 5.46 27.21 -7.88
C ARG A 301 5.82 28.33 -6.91
N LYS A 302 6.73 28.09 -5.94
CA LYS A 302 7.20 29.14 -5.01
C LYS A 302 7.99 30.25 -5.72
N ILE A 303 8.83 29.91 -6.70
CA ILE A 303 9.59 30.90 -7.49
C ILE A 303 8.65 31.73 -8.36
N LEU A 304 7.68 31.11 -9.03
CA LEU A 304 6.65 31.81 -9.82
C LEU A 304 5.81 32.76 -8.95
N LEU A 305 5.42 32.32 -7.75
CA LEU A 305 4.67 33.17 -6.81
C LEU A 305 5.51 34.38 -6.36
N LEU A 306 6.80 34.17 -6.07
CA LEU A 306 7.72 35.24 -5.69
C LEU A 306 7.92 36.26 -6.84
N LEU A 307 8.08 35.78 -8.08
CA LEU A 307 8.21 36.63 -9.26
C LEU A 307 6.94 37.45 -9.51
N LEU A 308 5.76 36.86 -9.31
CA LEU A 308 4.49 37.58 -9.41
C LEU A 308 4.39 38.70 -8.38
N VAL A 309 4.78 38.43 -7.12
CA VAL A 309 4.79 39.44 -6.04
C VAL A 309 5.77 40.57 -6.35
N LEU A 310 6.97 40.25 -6.86
CA LEU A 310 7.97 41.25 -7.25
C LEU A 310 7.48 42.11 -8.44
N ALA A 311 6.83 41.50 -9.43
CA ALA A 311 6.26 42.21 -10.57
C ALA A 311 5.15 43.18 -10.15
N LEU A 312 4.26 42.76 -9.24
CA LEU A 312 3.23 43.62 -8.67
C LEU A 312 3.82 44.78 -7.86
N ALA A 313 4.85 44.52 -7.05
CA ALA A 313 5.55 45.55 -6.29
C ALA A 313 6.28 46.56 -7.20
N ALA A 314 6.94 46.09 -8.25
CA ALA A 314 7.60 46.94 -9.24
C ALA A 314 6.58 47.78 -10.03
N GLY A 315 5.45 47.19 -10.44
CA GLY A 315 4.35 47.90 -11.08
C GLY A 315 3.77 49.00 -10.18
N PHE A 316 3.57 48.70 -8.90
CA PHE A 316 3.12 49.68 -7.91
C PHE A 316 4.15 50.81 -7.69
N TYR A 317 5.45 50.48 -7.64
CA TYR A 317 6.52 51.46 -7.51
C TYR A 317 6.60 52.41 -8.72
N LEU A 318 6.48 51.89 -9.94
CA LEU A 318 6.46 52.67 -11.18
C LEU A 318 5.20 53.53 -11.29
N TYR A 319 4.04 53.01 -10.88
CA TYR A 319 2.79 53.77 -10.79
C TYR A 319 2.91 54.98 -9.85
N ARG A 320 3.58 54.80 -8.71
CA ARG A 320 3.78 55.86 -7.71
C ARG A 320 4.89 56.86 -8.10
N ASN A 321 5.78 56.51 -9.03
CA ASN A 321 6.93 57.32 -9.47
C ASN A 321 6.94 57.52 -11.00
N PRO A 322 6.05 58.39 -11.54
CA PRO A 322 5.88 58.54 -12.99
C PRO A 322 7.13 59.02 -13.76
N GLN A 323 8.07 59.71 -13.10
CA GLN A 323 9.33 60.12 -13.72
C GLN A 323 10.31 58.95 -13.96
N GLN A 324 10.26 57.89 -13.15
CA GLN A 324 11.07 56.68 -13.37
C GLN A 324 10.51 55.90 -14.57
N TYR A 325 9.20 55.72 -14.66
CA TYR A 325 8.56 55.05 -15.79
C TYR A 325 8.92 55.67 -17.15
N ALA A 326 8.97 57.00 -17.23
CA ALA A 326 9.37 57.72 -18.44
C ALA A 326 10.82 57.41 -18.88
N LYS A 327 11.78 57.28 -17.93
CA LYS A 327 13.17 56.89 -18.25
C LYS A 327 13.28 55.47 -18.78
N TRP A 328 12.56 54.52 -18.17
CA TRP A 328 12.57 53.11 -18.58
C TRP A 328 11.94 52.90 -19.97
N LYS A 329 10.88 53.65 -20.29
CA LYS A 329 10.22 53.58 -21.61
C LYS A 329 11.16 54.01 -22.75
N THR A 330 12.02 55.01 -22.53
CA THR A 330 13.00 55.47 -23.52
C THR A 330 14.10 54.43 -23.80
N ILE A 331 14.51 53.66 -22.78
CA ILE A 331 15.54 52.61 -22.91
C ILE A 331 15.01 51.41 -23.71
N LEU A 332 13.76 50.99 -23.47
CA LEU A 332 13.12 49.88 -24.21
C LEU A 332 12.96 50.21 -25.70
N TYR A 333 12.57 51.44 -26.04
CA TYR A 333 12.43 51.87 -27.44
C TYR A 333 13.77 51.92 -28.20
N GLN A 334 14.91 52.12 -27.52
CA GLN A 334 16.23 52.09 -28.16
C GLN A 334 16.73 50.66 -28.45
N ALA A 335 16.28 49.66 -27.68
CA ALA A 335 16.66 48.27 -27.87
C ALA A 335 16.00 47.64 -29.12
N ASP A 336 14.74 47.98 -29.41
CA ASP A 336 14.01 47.46 -30.59
C ASP A 336 14.57 48.01 -31.92
N THR A 337 15.18 49.19 -31.93
CA THR A 337 15.80 49.77 -33.14
C THR A 337 17.09 49.10 -33.59
N VAL A 338 17.77 48.35 -32.72
CA VAL A 338 19.05 47.69 -33.06
C VAL A 338 18.84 46.32 -33.73
N LEU A 339 17.69 45.67 -33.49
CA LEU A 339 17.41 44.33 -34.02
C LEU A 339 16.91 44.30 -35.48
N VAL A 340 16.51 45.44 -36.06
CA VAL A 340 15.94 45.49 -37.42
C VAL A 340 17.00 45.72 -38.51
N THR A 341 18.26 46.01 -38.16
CA THR A 341 19.30 46.37 -39.15
C THR A 341 20.23 45.23 -39.58
N GLU A 342 20.12 44.00 -39.05
CA GLU A 342 21.11 42.93 -39.28
C GLU A 342 20.66 41.78 -40.20
N THR A 343 19.47 41.82 -40.80
CA THR A 343 19.00 40.75 -41.69
C THR A 343 18.47 41.28 -43.02
N ASP A 344 19.36 41.76 -43.91
CA ASP A 344 19.11 41.71 -45.36
C ASP A 344 20.36 42.09 -46.18
N THR A 345 21.34 41.19 -46.28
CA THR A 345 22.24 41.11 -47.46
C THR A 345 22.92 39.74 -47.49
N THR A 346 22.40 38.80 -48.27
CA THR A 346 23.16 37.89 -49.16
C THR A 346 22.21 36.92 -49.84
N ASN A 347 21.84 37.20 -51.08
CA ASN A 347 21.67 36.18 -52.13
C ASN A 347 21.53 36.86 -53.49
N THR A 348 22.61 36.86 -54.27
CA THR A 348 22.58 37.13 -55.70
C THR A 348 23.36 36.05 -56.42
N THR A 349 22.68 35.49 -57.40
CA THR A 349 23.02 34.48 -58.42
C THR A 349 24.31 34.73 -59.19
N LEU A 350 24.92 33.66 -59.73
CA LEU A 350 25.64 33.54 -61.02
C LEU A 350 25.85 32.02 -61.30
N THR A 351 25.16 31.42 -62.30
CA THR A 351 25.69 30.87 -63.59
C THR A 351 26.71 29.74 -63.42
N ASP A 352 26.57 28.54 -64.00
CA ASP A 352 26.08 28.14 -65.34
C ASP A 352 25.07 26.97 -65.33
#